data_AF-A0A8J5F2L5-F1
#
_entry.id   AF-A0A8J5F2L5-F1
#
_cell.length_a   1.000
_cell.length_b   1.000
_cell.length_c   1.000
_cell.angle_alpha   90.00
_cell.angle_beta   90.00
_cell.angle_gamma   90.00
#
_symmetry.space_group_name_H-M   'P 1'
#
loop_
_entity.id
_entity.type
_entity.pdbx_description
1 polymer ?
#
loop_
_entity_poly.entity_id
_entity_poly.type
_entity_poly.pdbx_seq_one_letter_code
_entity_poly.pdbx_strand_id
1 'polypeptide(L)'
;MWTASNQRKGFLALTTHFIDNNWTLASRILRFAYDHSPHTSEALANVIIKSMIDWNIDRSISTITIDNCSTNDSLKNYVMHKLDHSTLILEGSLFHMHYAAHILNLVVQDDLDVIAPSVEKIRENVTYWRASPKREQKFDDVARIISITSPKKVISSMIEQMLSKFEKYWSDIHGVMGIATILDPKYKTKLVEYCFKRTHGEIYFREPIRKIQKMCYDLLQEYTNNNGHASVEKRSMETRLNTSSDDFFDSFDKEVALEYDNNTDIKTELDHYLEDKVLPRNADFDILEWWKTNGIKYPTSMRMTQDLLVIPISTVASESAFSTSGRLVSPRRSRLHPKPVEVLMCTQSWLWNEKQATTSQETEAYYSSIEYDEDTIDIDGY
;
A
#
# COMPACT_ATOMS: atom_id res chain seq x y z
N MET A 1 -6.09 -11.63 -5.17
CA MET A 1 -6.83 -12.92 -5.21
C MET A 1 -5.83 -14.05 -5.29
N TRP A 2 -6.21 -15.29 -4.96
CA TRP A 2 -5.28 -16.43 -5.08
C TRP A 2 -5.98 -17.69 -5.59
N THR A 3 -5.31 -18.47 -6.44
CA THR A 3 -5.83 -19.74 -6.94
C THR A 3 -5.00 -20.89 -6.41
N ALA A 4 -5.63 -21.81 -5.67
CA ALA A 4 -4.98 -23.02 -5.20
C ALA A 4 -4.66 -23.95 -6.37
N SER A 5 -3.38 -24.17 -6.65
CA SER A 5 -2.87 -25.12 -7.64
C SER A 5 -3.46 -26.53 -7.46
N ASN A 6 -3.67 -26.92 -6.20
CA ASN A 6 -4.03 -28.28 -5.83
C ASN A 6 -5.55 -28.57 -5.92
N GLN A 7 -6.41 -27.54 -5.96
CA GLN A 7 -7.87 -27.72 -5.96
C GLN A 7 -8.59 -26.96 -7.09
N ARG A 8 -7.88 -26.19 -7.92
CA ARG A 8 -8.49 -25.26 -8.92
C ARG A 8 -9.54 -24.33 -8.28
N LYS A 9 -9.28 -23.89 -7.05
CA LYS A 9 -10.18 -23.07 -6.24
C LYS A 9 -9.63 -21.66 -6.10
N GLY A 10 -10.44 -20.66 -6.45
CA GLY A 10 -10.13 -19.25 -6.24
C GLY A 10 -10.55 -18.78 -4.85
N PHE A 11 -9.69 -17.98 -4.23
CA PHE A 11 -9.90 -17.35 -2.94
C PHE A 11 -9.80 -15.83 -3.07
N LEU A 12 -10.76 -15.16 -2.45
CA LEU A 12 -10.79 -13.71 -2.28
C LEU A 12 -10.64 -13.40 -0.79
N ALA A 13 -9.59 -12.65 -0.46
CA ALA A 13 -9.42 -12.03 0.84
C ALA A 13 -9.62 -10.53 0.69
N LEU A 14 -10.55 -9.96 1.47
CA LEU A 14 -10.75 -8.53 1.60
C LEU A 14 -10.21 -8.11 2.97
N THR A 15 -9.20 -7.26 2.94
CA THR A 15 -8.54 -6.72 4.14
C THR A 15 -8.73 -5.21 4.14
N THR A 16 -9.18 -4.67 5.27
CA THR A 16 -9.22 -3.22 5.50
C THR A 16 -7.99 -2.81 6.29
N HIS A 17 -7.48 -1.61 5.98
CA HIS A 17 -6.39 -0.97 6.68
C HIS A 17 -6.88 0.40 7.14
N PHE A 18 -6.68 0.72 8.42
CA PHE A 18 -7.06 2.01 9.01
C PHE A 18 -6.08 2.37 10.12
N ILE A 19 -5.94 3.66 10.41
CA ILE A 19 -5.23 4.15 11.60
C ILE A 19 -6.29 4.48 12.64
N ASP A 20 -6.21 3.88 13.82
CA ASP A 20 -7.19 4.09 14.89
C ASP A 20 -7.00 5.43 15.63
N ASN A 21 -7.88 5.70 16.59
CA ASN A 21 -7.81 6.92 17.41
C ASN A 21 -6.53 7.01 18.27
N ASN A 22 -5.85 5.90 18.49
CA ASN A 22 -4.58 5.84 19.22
C ASN A 22 -3.37 6.06 18.31
N TRP A 23 -3.58 6.31 17.01
CA TRP A 23 -2.55 6.41 15.98
C TRP A 23 -1.80 5.10 15.74
N THR A 24 -2.48 3.98 15.94
CA THR A 24 -1.95 2.64 15.64
C THR A 24 -2.48 2.17 14.29
N LEU A 25 -1.58 1.72 13.42
CA LEU A 25 -1.94 1.09 12.16
C LEU A 25 -2.59 -0.28 12.43
N ALA A 26 -3.82 -0.47 11.98
CA ALA A 26 -4.57 -1.71 12.13
C ALA A 26 -4.90 -2.32 10.76
N SER A 27 -4.85 -3.65 10.68
CA SER A 27 -5.22 -4.40 9.47
C SER A 27 -6.19 -5.53 9.80
N ARG A 28 -7.37 -5.55 9.20
CA ARG A 28 -8.42 -6.54 9.53
C ARG A 28 -8.95 -7.22 8.29
N ILE A 29 -8.99 -8.56 8.31
CA ILE A 29 -9.70 -9.31 7.29
C ILE A 29 -11.20 -9.13 7.52
N LEU A 30 -11.88 -8.54 6.54
CA LEU A 30 -13.34 -8.32 6.54
C LEU A 30 -14.08 -9.50 5.93
N ARG A 31 -13.48 -10.13 4.93
CA ARG A 31 -14.08 -11.25 4.22
C ARG A 31 -13.00 -12.18 3.68
N PHE A 32 -13.20 -13.47 3.89
CA PHE A 32 -12.42 -14.51 3.26
C PHE A 32 -13.39 -15.45 2.52
N ALA A 33 -13.61 -15.16 1.24
CA ALA A 33 -14.61 -15.83 0.44
C ALA A 33 -13.98 -16.90 -0.47
N TYR A 34 -14.66 -18.04 -0.50
CA TYR A 34 -14.49 -19.03 -1.54
C TYR A 34 -15.37 -18.64 -2.73
N ASP A 35 -14.75 -18.37 -3.88
CA ASP A 35 -15.50 -17.95 -5.06
C ASP A 35 -15.73 -19.14 -6.00
N HIS A 36 -16.99 -19.45 -6.26
CA HIS A 36 -17.37 -20.46 -7.23
C HIS A 36 -17.41 -19.79 -8.60
N SER A 37 -16.54 -20.24 -9.50
CA SER A 37 -16.48 -19.86 -10.91
C SER A 37 -17.86 -19.55 -11.52
N PRO A 38 -18.02 -18.47 -12.32
CA PRO A 38 -16.94 -17.74 -12.99
C PRO A 38 -16.47 -16.47 -12.25
N HIS A 39 -15.15 -16.29 -12.19
CA HIS A 39 -14.46 -15.09 -11.71
C HIS A 39 -14.62 -13.92 -12.70
N THR A 40 -15.86 -13.50 -12.96
CA THR A 40 -16.10 -12.28 -13.72
C THR A 40 -15.80 -11.07 -12.85
N SER A 41 -15.31 -9.99 -13.47
CA SER A 41 -15.09 -8.71 -12.79
C SER A 41 -16.35 -8.20 -12.09
N GLU A 42 -17.54 -8.47 -12.65
CA GLU A 42 -18.82 -8.13 -12.05
C GLU A 42 -19.14 -8.95 -10.78
N ALA A 43 -18.92 -10.27 -10.79
CA ALA A 43 -19.17 -11.12 -9.63
C ALA A 43 -18.28 -10.71 -8.46
N LEU A 44 -16.99 -10.45 -8.73
CA LEU A 44 -16.04 -9.95 -7.75
C LEU A 44 -16.43 -8.57 -7.22
N ALA A 45 -16.87 -7.66 -8.09
CA ALA A 45 -17.33 -6.33 -7.69
C ALA A 45 -18.51 -6.42 -6.72
N ASN A 46 -19.49 -7.28 -7.03
CA ASN A 46 -20.65 -7.49 -6.17
C ASN A 46 -20.27 -8.07 -4.80
N VAL A 47 -19.28 -8.96 -4.74
CA VAL A 47 -18.76 -9.49 -3.48
C VAL A 47 -18.10 -8.39 -2.66
N ILE A 48 -17.28 -7.53 -3.28
CA ILE A 48 -16.64 -6.40 -2.62
C ILE A 48 -17.68 -5.42 -2.07
N ILE A 49 -18.58 -4.94 -2.91
CA ILE A 49 -19.61 -3.95 -2.54
C ILE A 49 -20.53 -4.50 -1.45
N LYS A 50 -20.97 -5.75 -1.58
CA LYS A 50 -21.77 -6.39 -0.53
C LYS A 50 -21.01 -6.40 0.80
N SER A 51 -19.71 -6.68 0.77
CA SER A 51 -18.90 -6.67 2.00
C SER A 51 -18.82 -5.27 2.60
N MET A 52 -18.67 -4.24 1.77
CA MET A 52 -18.66 -2.85 2.24
C MET A 52 -19.99 -2.47 2.93
N ILE A 53 -21.11 -2.88 2.34
CA ILE A 53 -22.46 -2.65 2.91
C ILE A 53 -22.67 -3.47 4.19
N ASP A 54 -22.32 -4.77 4.17
CA ASP A 54 -22.48 -5.67 5.32
C ASP A 54 -21.70 -5.14 6.56
N TRP A 55 -20.57 -4.46 6.33
CA TRP A 55 -19.75 -3.80 7.36
C TRP A 55 -20.12 -2.32 7.60
N ASN A 56 -21.04 -1.74 6.83
CA ASN A 56 -21.45 -0.33 6.88
C ASN A 56 -20.26 0.65 6.71
N ILE A 57 -19.36 0.33 5.77
CA ILE A 57 -18.15 1.12 5.45
C ILE A 57 -18.16 1.70 4.04
N ASP A 58 -19.23 1.51 3.26
CA ASP A 58 -19.34 1.94 1.86
C ASP A 58 -19.11 3.44 1.63
N ARG A 59 -19.28 4.26 2.66
CA ARG A 59 -19.04 5.73 2.62
C ARG A 59 -17.72 6.18 3.24
N SER A 60 -16.91 5.25 3.73
CA SER A 60 -15.67 5.53 4.47
C SER A 60 -14.41 5.04 3.75
N ILE A 61 -14.56 4.63 2.48
CA ILE A 61 -13.47 4.02 1.71
C ILE A 61 -12.78 5.09 0.88
N SER A 62 -11.50 5.29 1.17
CA SER A 62 -10.63 6.21 0.43
C SER A 62 -10.03 5.54 -0.82
N THR A 63 -9.42 4.37 -0.64
CA THR A 63 -8.61 3.70 -1.66
C THR A 63 -8.77 2.19 -1.60
N ILE A 64 -8.71 1.56 -2.77
CA ILE A 64 -8.64 0.11 -2.96
C ILE A 64 -7.30 -0.25 -3.62
N THR A 65 -6.56 -1.17 -3.00
CA THR A 65 -5.32 -1.72 -3.55
C THR A 65 -5.59 -3.11 -4.13
N ILE A 66 -5.32 -3.31 -5.42
CA ILE A 66 -5.50 -4.59 -6.12
C ILE A 66 -4.23 -4.94 -6.92
N ASP A 67 -4.01 -6.23 -7.18
CA ASP A 67 -2.95 -6.70 -8.09
C ASP A 67 -3.16 -6.23 -9.54
N ASN A 68 -2.09 -6.20 -10.32
CA ASN A 68 -2.12 -5.69 -11.70
C ASN A 68 -2.52 -6.79 -12.70
N CYS A 69 -3.77 -7.22 -12.65
CA CYS A 69 -4.36 -8.15 -13.62
C CYS A 69 -5.42 -7.43 -14.45
N SER A 70 -5.54 -7.75 -15.74
CA SER A 70 -6.52 -7.14 -16.66
C SER A 70 -7.98 -7.26 -16.19
N THR A 71 -8.29 -8.28 -15.39
CA THR A 71 -9.63 -8.45 -14.77
C THR A 71 -9.95 -7.32 -13.78
N ASN A 72 -8.90 -6.74 -13.17
CA ASN A 72 -9.03 -5.76 -12.10
C ASN A 72 -9.32 -4.35 -12.62
N ASP A 73 -8.95 -4.02 -13.86
CA ASP A 73 -9.32 -2.74 -14.49
C ASP A 73 -10.84 -2.61 -14.63
N SER A 74 -11.49 -3.70 -15.07
CA SER A 74 -12.95 -3.75 -15.14
C SER A 74 -13.59 -3.75 -13.76
N LEU A 75 -13.01 -4.50 -12.81
CA LEU A 75 -13.46 -4.55 -11.41
C LEU A 75 -13.47 -3.16 -10.76
N LYS A 76 -12.38 -2.40 -10.92
CA LYS A 76 -12.26 -1.01 -10.44
C LYS A 76 -13.42 -0.16 -10.92
N ASN A 77 -13.67 -0.16 -12.22
CA ASN A 77 -14.73 0.67 -12.81
C ASN A 77 -16.10 0.27 -12.28
N TYR A 78 -16.38 -1.04 -12.14
CA TYR A 78 -17.64 -1.52 -11.56
C TYR A 78 -17.83 -1.06 -10.11
N VAL A 79 -16.79 -1.14 -9.28
CA VAL A 79 -16.87 -0.70 -7.89
C VAL A 79 -17.04 0.81 -7.81
N MET A 80 -16.22 1.58 -8.54
CA MET A 80 -16.25 3.04 -8.54
C MET A 80 -17.61 3.59 -9.00
N HIS A 81 -18.23 3.00 -10.04
CA HIS A 81 -19.55 3.41 -10.52
C HIS A 81 -20.71 3.13 -9.55
N LYS A 82 -20.54 2.19 -8.63
CA LYS A 82 -21.56 1.85 -7.62
C LYS A 82 -21.36 2.61 -6.30
N LEU A 83 -20.22 3.28 -6.12
CA LEU A 83 -19.96 4.14 -4.97
C LEU A 83 -20.39 5.58 -5.27
N ASP A 84 -20.78 6.28 -4.21
CA ASP A 84 -21.08 7.71 -4.29
C ASP A 84 -19.78 8.49 -4.47
N HIS A 85 -19.61 9.15 -5.62
CA HIS A 85 -18.37 9.85 -5.96
C HIS A 85 -18.07 11.00 -5.00
N SER A 86 -19.10 11.56 -4.34
CA SER A 86 -18.93 12.60 -3.31
C SER A 86 -18.26 12.11 -2.04
N THR A 87 -18.20 10.79 -1.83
CA THR A 87 -17.55 10.16 -0.66
C THR A 87 -16.11 9.74 -0.94
N LEU A 88 -15.66 9.79 -2.20
CA LEU A 88 -14.33 9.36 -2.60
C LEU A 88 -13.36 10.56 -2.64
N ILE A 89 -12.13 10.33 -2.18
CA ILE A 89 -11.06 11.34 -2.23
C ILE A 89 -10.83 11.79 -3.68
N LEU A 90 -10.87 13.10 -3.90
CA LEU A 90 -10.69 13.78 -5.18
C LEU A 90 -11.55 13.14 -6.28
N GLU A 91 -12.84 12.92 -5.97
CA GLU A 91 -13.84 12.29 -6.84
C GLU A 91 -13.42 10.90 -7.36
N GLY A 92 -12.56 10.21 -6.61
CA GLY A 92 -12.05 8.88 -6.96
C GLY A 92 -10.74 8.87 -7.75
N SER A 93 -10.08 10.02 -7.94
CA SER A 93 -8.78 10.05 -8.63
C SER A 93 -7.68 9.25 -7.90
N LEU A 94 -7.76 9.13 -6.57
CA LEU A 94 -6.87 8.33 -5.72
C LEU A 94 -7.49 6.99 -5.29
N PHE A 95 -8.60 6.59 -5.90
CA PHE A 95 -9.36 5.42 -5.48
C PHE A 95 -8.63 4.10 -5.74
N HIS A 96 -7.70 4.06 -6.69
CA HIS A 96 -7.00 2.84 -7.05
C HIS A 96 -5.49 2.98 -6.86
N MET A 97 -4.93 2.05 -6.07
CA MET A 97 -3.48 1.88 -5.93
C MET A 97 -3.07 0.56 -6.56
N HIS A 98 -2.14 0.60 -7.52
CA HIS A 98 -1.55 -0.62 -8.05
C HIS A 98 -0.59 -1.24 -7.03
N TYR A 99 -0.62 -2.56 -6.90
CA TYR A 99 0.33 -3.29 -6.05
C TYR A 99 1.78 -3.14 -6.56
N ALA A 100 2.56 -2.29 -5.91
CA ALA A 100 3.91 -1.93 -6.35
C ALA A 100 4.87 -3.12 -6.39
N ALA A 101 4.79 -4.05 -5.43
CA ALA A 101 5.67 -5.23 -5.44
C ALA A 101 5.32 -6.21 -6.57
N HIS A 102 4.04 -6.31 -6.96
CA HIS A 102 3.67 -7.09 -8.14
C HIS A 102 4.11 -6.40 -9.43
N ILE A 103 4.05 -5.07 -9.52
CA ILE A 103 4.64 -4.34 -10.65
C ILE A 103 6.14 -4.62 -10.76
N LEU A 104 6.88 -4.55 -9.64
CA LEU A 104 8.30 -4.89 -9.63
C LEU A 104 8.53 -6.35 -10.04
N ASN A 105 7.70 -7.28 -9.55
CA ASN A 105 7.78 -8.68 -9.97
C ASN A 105 7.49 -8.84 -11.48
N LEU A 106 6.45 -8.20 -12.03
CA LEU A 106 6.15 -8.26 -13.46
C LEU A 106 7.29 -7.71 -14.31
N VAL A 107 7.88 -6.58 -13.90
CA VAL A 107 9.07 -6.01 -14.55
C VAL A 107 10.21 -7.03 -14.53
N VAL A 108 10.50 -7.63 -13.37
CA VAL A 108 11.57 -8.62 -13.25
C VAL A 108 11.28 -9.89 -14.05
N GLN A 109 10.07 -10.44 -14.00
CA GLN A 109 9.70 -11.69 -14.66
C GLN A 109 9.75 -11.57 -16.19
N ASP A 110 9.14 -10.52 -16.75
CA ASP A 110 9.16 -10.32 -18.19
C ASP A 110 10.59 -10.18 -18.75
N ASP A 111 11.50 -9.61 -17.96
CA ASP A 111 12.90 -9.47 -18.37
C ASP A 111 13.72 -10.75 -18.10
N LEU A 112 13.35 -11.54 -17.09
CA LEU A 112 13.87 -12.91 -16.93
C LEU A 112 13.47 -13.80 -18.12
N ASP A 113 12.31 -13.58 -18.73
CA ASP A 113 11.90 -14.31 -19.95
C ASP A 113 12.83 -14.05 -21.14
N VAL A 114 13.46 -12.86 -21.22
CA VAL A 114 14.46 -12.54 -22.27
C VAL A 114 15.67 -13.47 -22.17
N ILE A 115 16.06 -13.83 -20.95
CA ILE A 115 17.18 -14.75 -20.70
C ILE A 115 16.72 -16.20 -20.48
N ALA A 116 15.42 -16.47 -20.40
CA ALA A 116 14.90 -17.82 -20.16
C ALA A 116 15.44 -18.87 -21.14
N PRO A 117 15.55 -18.61 -22.47
CA PRO A 117 16.16 -19.56 -23.40
C PRO A 117 17.65 -19.80 -23.12
N SER A 118 18.36 -18.79 -22.64
CA SER A 118 19.77 -18.90 -22.25
C SER A 118 19.92 -19.69 -20.95
N VAL A 119 19.05 -19.43 -19.96
CA VAL A 119 18.97 -20.13 -18.69
C VAL A 119 18.62 -21.60 -18.91
N GLU A 120 17.68 -21.91 -19.80
CA GLU A 120 17.28 -23.27 -20.15
C GLU A 120 18.44 -24.02 -20.80
N LYS A 121 19.13 -23.43 -21.78
CA LYS A 121 20.36 -23.99 -22.33
C LYS A 121 21.44 -24.22 -21.28
N ILE A 122 21.62 -23.30 -20.32
CA ILE A 122 22.57 -23.49 -19.22
C ILE A 122 22.13 -24.65 -18.33
N ARG A 123 20.84 -24.76 -17.97
CA ARG A 123 20.30 -25.87 -17.18
C ARG A 123 20.49 -27.20 -17.88
N GLU A 124 20.20 -27.28 -19.18
CA GLU A 124 20.44 -28.48 -20.00
C GLU A 124 21.93 -28.84 -20.04
N ASN A 125 22.81 -27.85 -20.23
CA ASN A 125 24.26 -28.07 -20.21
C ASN A 125 24.75 -28.54 -18.84
N VAL A 126 24.31 -27.91 -17.74
CA VAL A 126 24.65 -28.31 -16.37
C VAL A 126 24.17 -29.74 -16.10
N THR A 127 22.96 -30.08 -16.53
CA THR A 127 22.41 -31.44 -16.43
C THR A 127 23.27 -32.44 -17.21
N TYR A 128 23.70 -32.08 -18.43
CA TYR A 128 24.55 -32.91 -19.28
C TYR A 128 25.95 -33.15 -18.67
N TRP A 129 26.60 -32.10 -18.16
CA TRP A 129 27.95 -32.17 -17.58
C TRP A 129 27.96 -32.89 -16.23
N ARG A 130 26.92 -32.70 -15.41
CA ARG A 130 26.74 -33.39 -14.12
C ARG A 130 26.23 -34.83 -14.25
N ALA A 131 25.82 -35.27 -15.43
CA ALA A 131 25.31 -36.63 -15.64
C ALA A 131 26.37 -37.74 -15.41
N SER A 132 27.67 -37.43 -15.40
CA SER A 132 28.71 -38.41 -15.03
C SER A 132 30.02 -37.74 -14.55
N PRO A 133 30.77 -38.37 -13.64
CA PRO A 133 32.04 -37.83 -13.13
C PRO A 133 33.10 -37.56 -14.21
N LYS A 134 33.11 -38.36 -15.31
CA LYS A 134 34.03 -38.16 -16.44
C LYS A 134 33.72 -36.90 -17.26
N ARG A 135 32.45 -36.49 -17.32
CA ARG A 135 32.03 -35.27 -18.04
C ARG A 135 32.38 -34.04 -17.22
N GLU A 136 32.19 -34.09 -15.91
CA GLU A 136 32.57 -33.03 -14.98
C GLU A 136 34.08 -32.74 -15.02
N GLN A 137 34.94 -33.76 -14.97
CA GLN A 137 36.39 -33.59 -15.14
C GLN A 137 36.77 -32.93 -16.48
N LYS A 138 36.09 -33.32 -17.56
CA LYS A 138 36.33 -32.76 -18.90
C LYS A 138 35.84 -31.31 -19.01
N PHE A 139 34.79 -30.94 -18.28
CA PHE A 139 34.33 -29.56 -18.19
C PHE A 139 35.35 -28.68 -17.45
N ASP A 140 35.90 -29.16 -16.33
CA ASP A 140 36.92 -28.45 -15.55
C ASP A 140 38.23 -28.21 -16.32
N ASP A 141 38.60 -29.14 -17.22
CA ASP A 141 39.74 -28.98 -18.12
C ASP A 141 39.50 -27.92 -19.20
N VAL A 142 38.27 -27.84 -19.73
CA VAL A 142 37.88 -26.87 -20.77
C VAL A 142 37.62 -25.48 -20.18
N ALA A 143 37.03 -25.39 -18.99
CA ALA A 143 36.77 -24.14 -18.28
C ALA A 143 38.06 -23.40 -17.91
N ARG A 144 39.16 -24.14 -17.65
CA ARG A 144 40.50 -23.57 -17.41
C ARG A 144 41.13 -22.90 -18.64
N ILE A 145 40.65 -23.20 -19.85
CA ILE A 145 41.23 -22.71 -21.11
C ILE A 145 40.50 -21.46 -21.63
N ILE A 146 39.25 -21.24 -21.22
CA ILE A 146 38.39 -20.19 -21.78
C ILE A 146 38.21 -19.06 -20.77
N SER A 147 38.95 -17.97 -20.96
CA SER A 147 38.68 -16.70 -20.28
C SER A 147 37.46 -16.02 -20.94
N ILE A 148 36.31 -16.04 -20.25
CA ILE A 148 35.05 -15.51 -20.78
C ILE A 148 35.01 -13.97 -20.65
N THR A 149 34.76 -13.29 -21.77
CA THR A 149 34.51 -11.85 -21.85
C THR A 149 33.01 -11.57 -21.73
N SER A 150 32.62 -10.65 -20.83
CA SER A 150 31.26 -10.52 -20.26
C SER A 150 30.14 -10.02 -21.23
N PRO A 151 28.85 -10.36 -20.97
CA PRO A 151 27.70 -10.07 -21.84
C PRO A 151 27.11 -8.65 -21.62
N LYS A 152 27.90 -7.58 -21.84
CA LYS A 152 27.44 -6.20 -21.59
C LYS A 152 26.26 -5.74 -22.45
N LYS A 153 26.11 -6.25 -23.68
CA LYS A 153 25.08 -5.79 -24.63
C LYS A 153 23.68 -6.34 -24.32
N VAL A 154 23.59 -7.58 -23.86
CA VAL A 154 22.32 -8.21 -23.47
C VAL A 154 21.77 -7.53 -22.21
N ILE A 155 22.63 -7.29 -21.22
CA ILE A 155 22.25 -6.60 -19.98
C ILE A 155 21.77 -5.17 -20.26
N SER A 156 22.42 -4.43 -21.17
CA SER A 156 21.99 -3.07 -21.54
C SER A 156 20.59 -3.06 -22.16
N SER A 157 20.30 -3.98 -23.08
CA SER A 157 18.98 -4.10 -23.71
C SER A 157 17.89 -4.55 -22.74
N MET A 158 18.22 -5.34 -21.72
CA MET A 158 17.31 -5.68 -20.63
C MET A 158 17.01 -4.47 -19.75
N ILE A 159 18.02 -3.68 -19.36
CA ILE A 159 17.82 -2.49 -18.52
C ILE A 159 16.91 -1.46 -19.21
N GLU A 160 17.06 -1.27 -20.53
CA GLU A 160 16.20 -0.37 -21.31
C GLU A 160 14.72 -0.85 -21.31
N GLN A 161 14.48 -2.15 -21.43
CA GLN A 161 13.14 -2.74 -21.36
C GLN A 161 12.54 -2.64 -19.96
N MET A 162 13.32 -2.98 -18.92
CA MET A 162 12.95 -2.83 -17.51
C MET A 162 12.52 -1.39 -17.22
N LEU A 163 13.32 -0.42 -17.66
CA LEU A 163 13.06 0.99 -17.42
C LEU A 163 11.78 1.45 -18.12
N SER A 164 11.56 1.04 -19.38
CA SER A 164 10.34 1.41 -20.12
C SER A 164 9.05 0.92 -19.44
N LYS A 165 9.07 -0.29 -18.87
CA LYS A 165 7.92 -0.86 -18.15
C LYS A 165 7.77 -0.25 -16.76
N PHE A 166 8.89 -0.04 -16.06
CA PHE A 166 8.89 0.67 -14.79
C PHE A 166 8.23 2.04 -14.94
N GLU A 167 8.65 2.85 -15.91
CA GLU A 167 8.08 4.18 -16.16
C GLU A 167 6.57 4.15 -16.46
N LYS A 168 6.11 3.16 -17.23
CA LYS A 168 4.67 2.97 -17.52
C LYS A 168 3.84 2.76 -16.25
N TYR A 169 4.35 2.00 -15.28
CA TYR A 169 3.61 1.74 -14.04
C TYR A 169 3.87 2.80 -12.96
N TRP A 170 5.06 3.40 -12.98
CA TRP A 170 5.46 4.47 -12.07
C TRP A 170 4.62 5.73 -12.29
N SER A 171 4.22 6.02 -13.54
CA SER A 171 3.31 7.13 -13.84
C SER A 171 1.95 7.03 -13.16
N ASP A 172 1.54 5.84 -12.72
CA ASP A 172 0.23 5.66 -12.08
C ASP A 172 0.32 5.71 -10.55
N ILE A 173 1.51 5.45 -9.99
CA ILE A 173 1.73 5.35 -8.54
C ILE A 173 2.40 6.60 -7.94
N HIS A 174 3.13 7.39 -8.75
CA HIS A 174 3.92 8.53 -8.27
C HIS A 174 3.11 9.59 -7.50
N GLY A 175 1.80 9.72 -7.77
CA GLY A 175 0.93 10.71 -7.13
C GLY A 175 0.81 10.47 -5.62
N VAL A 176 0.23 9.34 -5.23
CA VAL A 176 0.01 8.98 -3.81
C VAL A 176 1.33 8.86 -3.06
N MET A 177 2.33 8.18 -3.65
CA MET A 177 3.66 8.07 -3.03
C MET A 177 4.35 9.42 -2.88
N GLY A 178 4.18 10.31 -3.87
CA GLY A 178 4.68 11.67 -3.83
C GLY A 178 4.06 12.49 -2.71
N ILE A 179 2.74 12.44 -2.56
CA ILE A 179 2.02 13.13 -1.48
C ILE A 179 2.45 12.57 -0.12
N ALA A 180 2.47 11.24 0.05
CA ALA A 180 2.92 10.60 1.29
C ALA A 180 4.37 10.98 1.65
N THR A 181 5.25 11.11 0.66
CA THR A 181 6.64 11.57 0.86
C THR A 181 6.68 13.03 1.31
N ILE A 182 5.83 13.89 0.75
CA ILE A 182 5.74 15.30 1.16
C ILE A 182 5.22 15.42 2.60
N LEU A 183 4.25 14.59 2.99
CA LEU A 183 3.70 14.55 4.34
C LEU A 183 4.61 13.85 5.36
N ASP A 184 5.77 13.29 4.94
CA ASP A 184 6.80 12.85 5.88
C ASP A 184 7.68 14.05 6.30
N PRO A 185 7.72 14.42 7.59
CA PRO A 185 8.46 15.58 8.08
C PRO A 185 9.98 15.47 7.92
N LYS A 186 10.54 14.27 7.71
CA LYS A 186 11.97 14.04 7.41
C LYS A 186 12.31 14.36 5.96
N TYR A 187 11.32 14.32 5.06
CA TYR A 187 11.53 14.35 3.62
C TYR A 187 10.97 15.59 2.97
N LYS A 188 9.68 15.86 3.19
CA LYS A 188 8.94 16.96 2.56
C LYS A 188 9.19 16.99 1.05
N THR A 189 9.25 18.19 0.46
CA THR A 189 9.61 18.39 -0.94
C THR A 189 11.07 18.05 -1.25
N LYS A 190 11.95 18.03 -0.24
CA LYS A 190 13.41 17.87 -0.44
C LYS A 190 13.81 16.49 -0.92
N LEU A 191 13.17 15.42 -0.45
CA LEU A 191 13.47 14.07 -0.95
C LEU A 191 13.03 13.92 -2.40
N VAL A 192 11.84 14.41 -2.73
CA VAL A 192 11.30 14.37 -4.10
C VAL A 192 12.21 15.17 -5.04
N GLU A 193 12.62 16.38 -4.66
CA GLU A 193 13.61 17.18 -5.39
C GLU A 193 14.93 16.42 -5.60
N TYR A 194 15.45 15.78 -4.55
CA TYR A 194 16.70 15.01 -4.63
C TYR A 194 16.58 13.84 -5.60
N CYS A 195 15.51 13.04 -5.49
CA CYS A 195 15.28 11.87 -6.33
C CYS A 195 15.17 12.26 -7.81
N PHE A 196 14.30 13.22 -8.15
CA PHE A 196 14.12 13.63 -9.55
C PHE A 196 15.36 14.30 -10.15
N LYS A 197 16.13 15.07 -9.36
CA LYS A 197 17.41 15.62 -9.82
C LYS A 197 18.42 14.51 -10.13
N ARG A 198 18.43 13.45 -9.33
CA ARG A 198 19.34 12.32 -9.50
C ARG A 198 18.97 11.43 -10.69
N THR A 199 17.67 11.24 -10.97
CA THR A 199 17.22 10.34 -12.03
C THR A 199 17.07 11.02 -13.40
N HIS A 200 16.53 12.25 -13.46
CA HIS A 200 16.25 12.95 -14.73
C HIS A 200 17.16 14.18 -14.96
N GLY A 201 18.11 14.43 -14.05
CA GLY A 201 19.02 15.58 -14.11
C GLY A 201 18.38 16.89 -13.58
N GLU A 202 19.20 17.94 -13.42
CA GLU A 202 18.79 19.20 -12.77
C GLU A 202 17.80 20.06 -13.57
N ILE A 203 17.44 19.68 -14.80
CA ILE A 203 16.62 20.52 -15.69
C ILE A 203 15.14 20.13 -15.62
N TYR A 204 14.82 18.83 -15.50
CA TYR A 204 13.45 18.31 -15.66
C TYR A 204 12.72 17.99 -14.34
N PHE A 205 13.33 18.25 -13.18
CA PHE A 205 12.76 17.87 -11.88
C PHE A 205 11.58 18.74 -11.42
N ARG A 206 11.43 19.97 -11.95
CA ARG A 206 10.46 20.95 -11.43
C ARG A 206 9.01 20.63 -11.78
N GLU A 207 8.74 20.12 -12.99
CA GLU A 207 7.36 19.84 -13.42
C GLU A 207 6.70 18.70 -12.63
N PRO A 208 7.35 17.53 -12.43
CA PRO A 208 6.77 16.46 -11.62
C PRO A 208 6.47 16.89 -10.18
N ILE A 209 7.35 17.70 -9.59
CA ILE A 209 7.19 18.19 -8.21
C ILE A 209 6.01 19.13 -8.10
N ARG A 210 5.88 20.08 -9.05
CA ARG A 210 4.72 20.98 -9.08
C ARG A 210 3.42 20.21 -9.22
N LYS A 211 3.41 19.13 -10.01
CA LYS A 211 2.23 18.27 -10.15
C LYS A 211 1.86 17.61 -8.82
N ILE A 212 2.83 17.02 -8.12
CA ILE A 212 2.59 16.38 -6.82
C ILE A 212 2.16 17.42 -5.77
N GLN A 213 2.82 18.59 -5.72
CA GLN A 213 2.43 19.68 -4.84
C GLN A 213 1.00 20.16 -5.11
N LYS A 214 0.65 20.35 -6.39
CA LYS A 214 -0.72 20.71 -6.77
C LYS A 214 -1.73 19.68 -6.26
N MET A 215 -1.46 18.39 -6.43
CA MET A 215 -2.32 17.33 -5.88
C MET A 215 -2.45 17.41 -4.34
N CYS A 216 -1.38 17.79 -3.62
CA CYS A 216 -1.45 18.02 -2.17
C CYS A 216 -2.39 19.18 -1.81
N TYR A 217 -2.32 20.30 -2.55
CA TYR A 217 -3.18 21.47 -2.32
C TYR A 217 -4.64 21.20 -2.71
N ASP A 218 -4.88 20.51 -3.82
CA ASP A 218 -6.22 20.10 -4.24
C ASP A 218 -6.87 19.22 -3.15
N LEU A 219 -6.09 18.29 -2.58
CA LEU A 219 -6.53 17.42 -1.48
C LEU A 219 -6.78 18.22 -0.18
N LEU A 220 -5.91 19.17 0.15
CA LEU A 220 -6.10 20.06 1.31
C LEU A 220 -7.41 20.85 1.19
N GLN A 221 -7.72 21.36 0.00
CA GLN A 221 -8.93 22.12 -0.26
C GLN A 221 -10.19 21.26 -0.08
N GLU A 222 -10.19 20.03 -0.58
CA GLU A 222 -11.30 19.09 -0.41
C GLU A 222 -11.58 18.80 1.07
N TYR A 223 -10.54 18.51 1.85
CA TYR A 223 -10.67 18.25 3.29
C TYR A 223 -11.14 19.49 4.06
N THR A 224 -10.72 20.67 3.64
CA THR A 224 -11.17 21.95 4.22
C THR A 224 -12.64 22.19 3.95
N ASN A 225 -13.11 21.93 2.73
CA ASN A 225 -14.50 22.10 2.33
C ASN A 225 -15.44 21.08 3.01
N ASN A 226 -15.00 19.81 3.14
CA ASN A 226 -15.77 18.77 3.82
C ASN A 226 -15.91 19.01 5.33
N ASN A 227 -14.99 19.77 5.94
CA ASN A 227 -15.08 20.21 7.34
C ASN A 227 -16.26 21.18 7.63
N GLY A 228 -16.83 21.80 6.58
CA GLY A 228 -18.01 22.65 6.69
C GLY A 228 -19.28 21.90 7.14
N HIS A 229 -19.37 20.58 6.91
CA HIS A 229 -20.52 19.79 7.33
C HIS A 229 -20.38 19.20 8.74
N ALA A 230 -19.17 18.84 9.18
CA ALA A 230 -18.91 18.31 10.53
C ALA A 230 -19.02 19.39 11.64
N SER A 231 -18.82 20.66 11.29
CA SER A 231 -18.98 21.79 12.21
C SER A 231 -20.45 22.16 12.48
N VAL A 232 -21.38 21.79 11.59
CA VAL A 232 -22.82 22.04 11.77
C VAL A 232 -23.46 21.03 12.74
N GLU A 233 -22.99 19.78 12.78
CA GLU A 233 -23.49 18.77 13.72
C GLU A 233 -23.00 18.98 15.16
N LYS A 234 -21.80 19.53 15.37
CA LYS A 234 -21.35 19.91 16.73
C LYS A 234 -22.11 21.12 17.28
N ARG A 235 -22.53 22.06 16.43
CA ARG A 235 -23.27 23.27 16.85
C ARG A 235 -24.71 22.97 17.29
N SER A 236 -25.29 21.85 16.85
CA SER A 236 -26.67 21.49 17.18
C SER A 236 -26.85 20.83 18.56
N MET A 237 -25.77 20.46 19.26
CA MET A 237 -25.85 19.92 20.61
C MET A 237 -25.50 20.92 21.73
N GLU A 238 -24.84 22.04 21.41
CA GLU A 238 -24.55 23.13 22.37
C GLU A 238 -25.65 24.22 22.43
N THR A 239 -26.61 24.23 21.51
CA THR A 239 -27.66 25.27 21.47
C THR A 239 -28.85 24.98 22.41
N ARG A 240 -28.59 24.53 23.64
CA ARG A 240 -29.64 24.43 24.70
C ARG A 240 -29.21 24.90 26.09
N LEU A 241 -28.25 25.80 26.18
CA LEU A 241 -28.09 26.65 27.37
C LEU A 241 -28.01 28.12 26.94
N ASN A 242 -29.18 28.72 26.74
CA ASN A 242 -29.31 30.17 26.67
C ASN A 242 -28.91 30.75 28.03
N THR A 243 -27.72 31.33 28.12
CA THR A 243 -27.42 32.35 29.12
C THR A 243 -26.84 33.54 28.36
N SER A 244 -27.59 34.63 28.35
CA SER A 244 -27.18 35.90 27.77
C SER A 244 -26.03 36.50 28.58
N SER A 245 -24.80 36.33 28.11
CA SER A 245 -23.72 37.27 28.37
C SER A 245 -23.08 37.61 27.04
N ASP A 246 -23.09 38.89 26.69
CA ASP A 246 -22.26 39.45 25.63
C ASP A 246 -20.82 39.22 26.07
N ASP A 247 -20.22 38.10 25.65
CA ASP A 247 -18.94 37.65 26.15
C ASP A 247 -17.85 38.53 25.57
N PHE A 248 -17.05 39.15 26.44
CA PHE A 248 -15.94 40.03 26.05
C PHE A 248 -15.02 39.35 25.02
N PHE A 249 -14.86 38.03 25.15
CA PHE A 249 -14.07 37.21 24.23
C PHE A 249 -14.71 37.05 22.84
N ASP A 250 -16.04 37.06 22.69
CA ASP A 250 -16.68 37.01 21.36
C ASP A 250 -16.40 38.27 20.53
N SER A 251 -16.30 39.43 21.20
CA SER A 251 -15.93 40.69 20.55
C SER A 251 -14.45 40.72 20.17
N PHE A 252 -13.59 40.20 21.06
CA PHE A 252 -12.16 40.02 20.80
C PHE A 252 -11.90 39.06 19.64
N ASP A 253 -12.58 37.92 19.60
CA ASP A 253 -12.44 36.92 18.53
C ASP A 253 -12.87 37.48 17.17
N LYS A 254 -13.94 38.30 17.14
CA LYS A 254 -14.37 39.01 15.93
C LYS A 254 -13.36 40.07 15.48
N GLU A 255 -12.79 40.83 16.42
CA GLU A 255 -11.82 41.88 16.11
C GLU A 255 -10.50 41.30 15.62
N VAL A 256 -10.00 40.24 16.25
CA VAL A 256 -8.83 39.49 15.80
C VAL A 256 -9.09 38.85 14.42
N ALA A 257 -10.26 38.25 14.18
CA ALA A 257 -10.58 37.68 12.87
C ALA A 257 -10.56 38.73 11.75
N LEU A 258 -11.04 39.95 12.03
CA LEU A 258 -11.01 41.07 11.07
C LEU A 258 -9.59 41.62 10.84
N GLU A 259 -8.70 41.57 11.84
CA GLU A 259 -7.29 41.93 11.67
C GLU A 259 -6.52 40.92 10.79
N TYR A 260 -6.81 39.62 10.93
CA TYR A 260 -6.16 38.56 10.13
C TYR A 260 -6.60 38.54 8.66
N ASP A 261 -7.86 38.88 8.36
CA ASP A 261 -8.40 38.90 6.98
C ASP A 261 -7.80 40.01 6.07
N ASN A 262 -7.15 41.02 6.68
CA ASN A 262 -6.52 42.13 5.95
C ASN A 262 -5.10 41.81 5.42
N ASN A 263 -4.56 40.62 5.71
CA ASN A 263 -3.22 40.23 5.28
C ASN A 263 -3.29 39.46 3.94
N THR A 264 -2.94 40.12 2.84
CA THR A 264 -3.11 39.65 1.45
C THR A 264 -2.16 38.53 1.01
N ASP A 265 -1.73 37.66 1.92
CA ASP A 265 -0.97 36.44 1.62
C ASP A 265 -1.36 35.38 2.67
N ILE A 266 -2.59 34.86 2.58
CA ILE A 266 -3.09 33.82 3.49
C ILE A 266 -2.35 32.52 3.14
N LYS A 267 -1.22 32.28 3.80
CA LYS A 267 -0.52 31.00 3.75
C LYS A 267 -1.44 29.89 4.23
N THR A 268 -1.50 28.80 3.48
CA THR A 268 -2.27 27.63 3.86
C THR A 268 -1.58 26.88 5.01
N GLU A 269 -2.34 26.02 5.68
CA GLU A 269 -1.81 25.10 6.69
C GLU A 269 -0.63 24.27 6.15
N LEU A 270 -0.72 23.84 4.89
CA LEU A 270 0.33 23.09 4.20
C LEU A 270 1.59 23.95 3.97
N ASP A 271 1.44 25.24 3.67
CA ASP A 271 2.59 26.15 3.50
C ASP A 271 3.40 26.26 4.79
N HIS A 272 2.73 26.42 5.93
CA HIS A 272 3.39 26.44 7.24
C HIS A 272 4.11 25.11 7.52
N TYR A 273 3.49 23.98 7.22
CA TYR A 273 4.14 22.67 7.36
C TYR A 273 5.37 22.52 6.44
N LEU A 274 5.30 23.01 5.19
CA LEU A 274 6.40 22.89 4.23
C LEU A 274 7.58 23.84 4.52
N GLU A 275 7.30 24.99 5.14
CA GLU A 275 8.32 25.96 5.55
C GLU A 275 9.15 25.49 6.75
N ASP A 276 8.57 24.65 7.61
CA ASP A 276 9.29 24.05 8.72
C ASP A 276 10.50 23.24 8.24
N LYS A 277 11.58 23.24 9.02
CA LYS A 277 12.79 22.49 8.66
C LYS A 277 12.51 20.98 8.58
N VAL A 278 13.16 20.32 7.61
CA VAL A 278 13.15 18.86 7.54
C VAL A 278 13.82 18.26 8.78
N LEU A 279 13.21 17.21 9.33
CA LEU A 279 13.77 16.51 10.48
C LEU A 279 14.97 15.64 10.07
N PRO A 280 15.95 15.45 10.98
CA PRO A 280 17.02 14.50 10.73
C PRO A 280 16.45 13.09 10.59
N ARG A 281 17.04 12.29 9.69
CA ARG A 281 16.65 10.89 9.53
C ARG A 281 17.09 10.10 10.75
N ASN A 282 16.14 9.42 11.39
CA ASN A 282 16.37 8.48 12.47
C ASN A 282 15.67 7.16 12.13
N ALA A 283 16.31 6.03 12.44
CA ALA A 283 15.76 4.68 12.22
C ALA A 283 14.56 4.43 13.14
N ASP A 284 14.59 4.96 14.36
CA ASP A 284 13.53 4.80 15.36
C ASP A 284 12.44 5.89 15.25
N PHE A 285 12.40 6.63 14.14
CA PHE A 285 11.40 7.68 13.95
C PHE A 285 10.03 7.09 13.60
N ASP A 286 9.08 7.27 14.51
CA ASP A 286 7.67 6.95 14.27
C ASP A 286 6.94 8.18 13.67
N ILE A 287 6.52 8.03 12.41
CA ILE A 287 5.77 9.07 11.69
C ILE A 287 4.34 9.26 12.24
N LEU A 288 3.71 8.19 12.72
CA LEU A 288 2.35 8.25 13.26
C LEU A 288 2.33 8.98 14.59
N GLU A 289 3.25 8.64 15.50
CA GLU A 289 3.37 9.33 16.79
C GLU A 289 3.79 10.80 16.61
N TRP A 290 4.60 11.10 15.58
CA TRP A 290 4.93 12.48 15.24
C TRP A 290 3.70 13.30 14.83
N TRP A 291 2.87 12.77 13.92
CA TRP A 291 1.65 13.44 13.48
C TRP A 291 0.59 13.50 14.58
N LYS A 292 0.50 12.51 15.46
CA LYS A 292 -0.33 12.56 16.67
C LYS A 292 0.03 13.74 17.58
N THR A 293 1.33 13.96 17.80
CA THR A 293 1.83 14.98 18.73
C THR A 293 1.89 16.38 18.11
N ASN A 294 2.33 16.48 16.87
CA ASN A 294 2.60 17.77 16.19
C ASN A 294 1.50 18.18 15.21
N GLY A 295 0.66 17.25 14.77
CA GLY A 295 -0.43 17.48 13.80
C GLY A 295 -1.56 18.34 14.35
N ILE A 296 -1.62 18.59 15.66
CA ILE A 296 -2.57 19.56 16.25
C ILE A 296 -2.37 20.96 15.63
N LYS A 297 -1.14 21.30 15.21
CA LYS A 297 -0.84 22.55 14.49
C LYS A 297 -1.34 22.56 13.05
N TYR A 298 -1.57 21.38 12.49
CA TYR A 298 -1.91 21.13 11.09
C TYR A 298 -3.09 20.14 11.00
N PRO A 299 -4.29 20.52 11.48
CA PRO A 299 -5.39 19.58 11.66
C PRO A 299 -5.90 18.97 10.35
N THR A 300 -5.83 19.69 9.22
CA THR A 300 -6.29 19.19 7.91
C THR A 300 -5.25 18.24 7.32
N SER A 301 -3.98 18.62 7.36
CA SER A 301 -2.83 17.83 6.89
C SER A 301 -2.66 16.56 7.73
N MET A 302 -2.95 16.61 9.03
CA MET A 302 -2.97 15.46 9.93
C MET A 302 -3.99 14.42 9.48
N ARG A 303 -5.20 14.84 9.09
CA ARG A 303 -6.23 13.92 8.57
C ARG A 303 -5.89 13.35 7.20
N MET A 304 -5.42 14.21 6.29
CA MET A 304 -4.93 13.76 4.97
C MET A 304 -3.83 12.70 5.15
N THR A 305 -2.91 12.94 6.08
CA THR A 305 -1.83 11.99 6.40
C THR A 305 -2.38 10.68 6.93
N GLN A 306 -3.36 10.71 7.83
CA GLN A 306 -3.99 9.51 8.37
C GLN A 306 -4.59 8.63 7.26
N ASP A 307 -5.28 9.24 6.30
CA ASP A 307 -5.93 8.51 5.20
C ASP A 307 -4.96 8.07 4.09
N LEU A 308 -3.78 8.70 3.99
CA LEU A 308 -2.77 8.37 2.98
C LEU A 308 -1.70 7.37 3.47
N LEU A 309 -1.18 7.53 4.68
CA LEU A 309 -0.12 6.66 5.22
C LEU A 309 -0.60 5.23 5.46
N VAL A 310 -1.92 5.05 5.58
CA VAL A 310 -2.52 3.73 5.75
C VAL A 310 -2.55 2.90 4.48
N ILE A 311 -2.44 3.52 3.31
CA ILE A 311 -2.56 2.84 2.01
C ILE A 311 -1.38 1.86 1.86
N PRO A 312 -1.64 0.54 1.85
CA PRO A 312 -0.56 -0.43 1.73
C PRO A 312 0.00 -0.41 0.32
N ILE A 313 1.31 -0.13 0.21
CA ILE A 313 2.05 -0.23 -1.05
C ILE A 313 2.41 -1.69 -1.41
N SER A 314 2.32 -2.58 -0.42
CA SER A 314 2.58 -4.01 -0.56
C SER A 314 1.52 -4.87 0.11
N THR A 315 1.16 -6.01 -0.48
CA THR A 315 0.04 -6.87 -0.03
C THR A 315 0.46 -7.99 0.92
N VAL A 316 1.57 -7.83 1.67
CA VAL A 316 2.08 -8.81 2.65
C VAL A 316 0.96 -9.33 3.57
N ALA A 317 -0.01 -8.48 3.94
CA ALA A 317 -1.16 -8.88 4.74
C ALA A 317 -2.07 -9.93 4.04
N SER A 318 -2.30 -9.80 2.74
CA SER A 318 -3.08 -10.78 1.97
C SER A 318 -2.28 -12.05 1.67
N GLU A 319 -0.98 -11.94 1.41
CA GLU A 319 -0.09 -13.10 1.19
C GLU A 319 0.09 -13.93 2.47
N SER A 320 0.22 -13.27 3.63
CA SER A 320 0.19 -13.92 4.95
C SER A 320 -1.16 -14.61 5.21
N ALA A 321 -2.28 -13.96 4.86
CA ALA A 321 -3.59 -14.58 4.93
C ALA A 321 -3.68 -15.83 4.02
N PHE A 322 -3.11 -15.78 2.82
CA PHE A 322 -3.09 -16.92 1.91
C PHE A 322 -2.18 -18.05 2.41
N SER A 323 -1.00 -17.74 2.92
CA SER A 323 -0.08 -18.71 3.53
C SER A 323 -0.73 -19.42 4.73
N THR A 324 -1.33 -18.64 5.64
CA THR A 324 -2.08 -19.17 6.80
C THR A 324 -3.26 -20.02 6.36
N SER A 325 -4.01 -19.58 5.34
CA SER A 325 -5.10 -20.35 4.77
C SER A 325 -4.63 -21.64 4.10
N GLY A 326 -3.42 -21.67 3.51
CA GLY A 326 -2.81 -22.88 2.95
C GLY A 326 -2.56 -23.96 4.01
N ARG A 327 -2.26 -23.55 5.25
CA ARG A 327 -2.12 -24.47 6.41
C ARG A 327 -3.48 -25.00 6.87
N LEU A 328 -4.52 -24.17 6.81
CA LEU A 328 -5.90 -24.56 7.16
C LEU A 328 -6.59 -25.38 6.08
N VAL A 329 -6.28 -25.11 4.80
CA VAL A 329 -6.84 -25.70 3.59
C VAL A 329 -5.76 -26.52 2.89
N SER A 330 -5.15 -27.47 3.61
CA SER A 330 -4.17 -28.39 3.03
C SER A 330 -4.85 -29.59 2.36
N PRO A 331 -4.17 -30.32 1.45
CA PRO A 331 -4.72 -31.54 0.82
C PRO A 331 -5.19 -32.60 1.82
N ARG A 332 -4.63 -32.62 3.05
CA ARG A 332 -5.00 -33.55 4.13
C ARG A 332 -6.12 -33.02 5.06
N ARG A 333 -6.48 -31.73 5.00
CA ARG A 333 -7.51 -31.08 5.86
C ARG A 333 -8.63 -30.38 5.07
N SER A 334 -9.08 -30.99 3.97
CA SER A 334 -10.06 -30.42 3.02
C SER A 334 -11.54 -30.42 3.49
N ARG A 335 -11.84 -30.65 4.77
CA ARG A 335 -13.22 -30.90 5.25
C ARG A 335 -13.96 -29.70 5.84
N LEU A 336 -13.29 -28.55 6.02
CA LEU A 336 -13.97 -27.37 6.56
C LEU A 336 -14.79 -26.68 5.46
N HIS A 337 -16.07 -26.42 5.76
CA HIS A 337 -16.95 -25.66 4.89
C HIS A 337 -16.43 -24.20 4.79
N PRO A 338 -16.65 -23.48 3.67
CA PRO A 338 -16.13 -22.12 3.48
C PRO A 338 -16.46 -21.14 4.61
N LYS A 339 -17.66 -21.23 5.20
CA LYS A 339 -18.09 -20.34 6.28
C LYS A 339 -17.27 -20.49 7.58
N PRO A 340 -17.04 -21.71 8.11
CA PRO A 340 -16.06 -21.93 9.18
C PRO A 340 -14.65 -21.41 8.87
N VAL A 341 -14.15 -21.59 7.64
CA VAL A 341 -12.83 -21.09 7.24
C VAL A 341 -12.79 -19.56 7.30
N GLU A 342 -13.83 -18.89 6.77
CA GLU A 342 -13.97 -17.44 6.84
C GLU A 342 -13.95 -16.93 8.28
N VAL A 343 -14.75 -17.54 9.16
CA VAL A 343 -14.81 -17.15 10.58
C VAL A 343 -13.45 -17.32 11.25
N LEU A 344 -12.75 -18.43 10.99
CA LEU A 344 -11.41 -18.65 11.54
C LEU A 344 -10.42 -17.60 11.04
N MET A 345 -10.38 -17.34 9.74
CA MET A 345 -9.46 -16.33 9.17
C MET A 345 -9.72 -14.93 9.73
N CYS A 346 -10.98 -14.50 9.81
CA CYS A 346 -11.33 -13.19 10.34
C CYS A 346 -11.03 -13.09 11.85
N THR A 347 -11.49 -14.05 12.65
CA THR A 347 -11.25 -14.04 14.11
C THR A 347 -9.77 -14.10 14.45
N GLN A 348 -9.01 -14.90 13.70
CA GLN A 348 -7.56 -14.97 13.85
C GLN A 348 -6.91 -13.62 13.58
N SER A 349 -7.21 -13.00 12.44
CA SER A 349 -6.69 -11.67 12.08
C SER A 349 -6.99 -10.64 13.16
N TRP A 350 -8.20 -10.64 13.70
CA TRP A 350 -8.63 -9.62 14.65
C TRP A 350 -7.99 -9.80 16.03
N LEU A 351 -7.95 -11.04 16.54
CA LEU A 351 -7.30 -11.36 17.82
C LEU A 351 -5.80 -11.09 17.80
N TRP A 352 -5.13 -11.34 16.67
CA TRP A 352 -3.70 -11.05 16.53
C TRP A 352 -3.41 -9.55 16.60
N ASN A 353 -4.24 -8.71 15.96
CA ASN A 353 -4.07 -7.25 16.04
C ASN A 353 -4.29 -6.74 17.47
N GLU A 354 -5.26 -7.27 18.22
CA GLU A 354 -5.46 -6.90 19.62
C GLU A 354 -4.25 -7.26 20.49
N LYS A 355 -3.62 -8.41 20.23
CA LYS A 355 -2.41 -8.85 20.95
C LYS A 355 -1.16 -8.03 20.60
N GLN A 356 -1.01 -7.64 19.33
CA GLN A 356 0.07 -6.76 18.90
C GLN A 356 -0.08 -5.34 19.48
N ALA A 357 -1.32 -4.84 19.59
CA ALA A 357 -1.60 -3.56 20.26
C ALA A 357 -1.29 -3.58 21.77
N THR A 358 -1.17 -4.76 22.39
CA THR A 358 -0.98 -4.93 23.85
C THR A 358 0.41 -5.43 24.26
N THR A 359 1.30 -5.80 23.34
CA THR A 359 2.58 -6.46 23.69
C THR A 359 3.78 -5.80 23.01
N SER A 360 4.77 -5.35 23.81
CA SER A 360 6.03 -4.74 23.36
C SER A 360 6.94 -5.73 22.60
N GLN A 361 7.91 -5.16 21.86
CA GLN A 361 8.83 -5.69 20.83
C GLN A 361 9.49 -7.09 21.02
N GLU A 362 9.34 -7.79 22.14
CA GLU A 362 10.00 -9.08 22.38
C GLU A 362 9.27 -10.29 21.76
N THR A 363 7.98 -10.16 21.42
CA THR A 363 7.19 -11.24 20.83
C THR A 363 7.39 -11.44 19.32
N GLU A 364 7.81 -10.42 18.56
CA GLU A 364 8.04 -10.56 17.11
C GLU A 364 9.15 -11.57 16.78
N ALA A 365 10.22 -11.61 17.58
CA ALA A 365 11.31 -12.58 17.42
C ALA A 365 10.89 -14.02 17.77
N TYR A 366 10.05 -14.20 18.79
CA TYR A 366 9.53 -15.51 19.17
C TYR A 366 8.56 -16.07 18.12
N TYR A 367 7.72 -15.25 17.50
CA TYR A 367 6.76 -15.73 16.50
C TYR A 367 7.34 -15.87 15.09
N SER A 368 8.39 -15.11 14.74
CA SER A 368 9.19 -15.38 13.54
C SER A 368 9.81 -16.78 13.61
N SER A 369 10.22 -17.26 14.79
CA SER A 369 10.74 -18.63 14.94
C SER A 369 9.68 -19.71 14.65
N ILE A 370 8.41 -19.48 14.98
CA ILE A 370 7.30 -20.40 14.67
C ILE A 370 6.95 -20.39 13.16
N GLU A 371 7.29 -19.34 12.42
CA GLU A 371 7.13 -19.30 10.96
C GLU A 371 8.19 -20.11 10.20
N TYR A 372 9.34 -20.41 10.80
CA TYR A 372 10.46 -21.14 10.18
C TYR A 372 10.68 -22.58 10.70
N ASP A 373 10.10 -22.96 11.84
CA ASP A 373 10.46 -24.22 12.54
C ASP A 373 9.73 -25.51 12.07
N GLU A 374 8.97 -25.51 10.97
CA GLU A 374 8.36 -26.76 10.43
C GLU A 374 8.82 -27.17 9.02
N ASP A 375 9.84 -26.52 8.45
CA ASP A 375 10.43 -26.92 7.15
C ASP A 375 11.48 -28.05 7.25
N THR A 376 11.72 -28.64 8.43
CA THR A 376 12.46 -29.91 8.52
C THR A 376 11.56 -31.09 8.21
N ILE A 377 11.28 -31.29 6.92
CA ILE A 377 10.88 -32.60 6.41
C ILE A 377 12.10 -33.51 6.55
N ASP A 378 11.95 -34.56 7.37
CA ASP A 378 12.83 -35.73 7.43
C ASP A 378 13.20 -36.18 6.01
N ILE A 379 14.42 -35.86 5.59
CA ILE A 379 15.16 -36.63 4.60
C ILE A 379 15.77 -37.76 5.41
N ASP A 380 15.02 -38.85 5.58
CA ASP A 380 15.55 -40.23 5.61
C ASP A 380 14.42 -41.22 5.92
N GLY A 381 14.19 -42.14 4.98
CA GLY A 381 13.17 -43.17 5.13
C GLY A 381 13.06 -44.07 3.90
N TYR A 382 14.15 -44.79 3.63
CA TYR A 382 14.32 -46.04 2.87
C TYR A 382 13.28 -46.46 1.81
#